data_AF-A0ABD5TNF0-F1
#
_entry.id   AF-A0ABD5TNF0-F1
#
_cell.length_a   1.000
_cell.length_b   1.000
_cell.length_c   1.000
_cell.angle_alpha   90.00
_cell.angle_beta   90.00
_cell.angle_gamma   90.00
#
_symmetry.space_group_name_H-M   'P 1'
#
loop_
_entity.id
_entity.type
_entity.pdbx_description
1 polymer ?
#
loop_
_entity_poly.entity_id
_entity_poly.type
_entity_poly.pdbx_seq_one_letter_code
_entity_poly.pdbx_strand_id
1 'polypeptide(L)'
;MDDRVGSTLHTGFLISTTAALAWLSGLPMLFPSLGPSAFVLALFPNGEASDARRVIGGHVVGVVAGLLAYHLLAPGVAMTAAPDPASLEGLRLAGSGVLATTLTAGGMLATDTRHPPACATTLIVSLGLLSTPLEGALIVVSVAVLVAVHRALLLAVDVGPIGPE
;
A
#
# COMPACT_ATOMS: atom_id res chain seq x y z
N MET A 1 2.67 27.09 14.20
CA MET A 1 3.72 26.13 13.77
C MET A 1 3.84 26.30 12.27
N ASP A 2 5.04 26.39 11.69
CA ASP A 2 5.17 26.46 10.22
C ASP A 2 4.45 25.25 9.61
N ASP A 3 3.56 25.48 8.65
CA ASP A 3 2.70 24.43 8.04
C ASP A 3 3.55 23.25 7.52
N ARG A 4 4.80 23.54 7.13
CA ARG A 4 5.80 22.56 6.71
C ARG A 4 6.25 21.61 7.82
N VAL A 5 6.45 22.14 9.04
CA VAL A 5 6.85 21.34 10.20
C VAL A 5 5.71 20.41 10.60
N GLY A 6 4.47 20.92 10.63
CA GLY A 6 3.28 20.10 10.91
C GLY A 6 3.12 18.95 9.93
N SER A 7 3.20 19.24 8.61
CA SER A 7 3.10 18.21 7.57
C SER A 7 4.24 17.18 7.63
N THR A 8 5.46 17.62 7.95
CA THR A 8 6.61 16.72 8.12
C THR A 8 6.41 15.77 9.31
N LEU A 9 5.93 16.27 10.45
CA LEU A 9 5.64 15.46 11.63
C LEU A 9 4.49 14.47 11.38
N HIS A 10 3.42 14.92 10.72
CA HIS A 10 2.30 14.05 10.31
C HIS A 10 2.80 12.92 9.41
N THR A 11 3.61 13.26 8.40
CA THR A 11 4.23 12.28 7.50
C THR A 11 5.07 11.27 8.29
N GLY A 12 5.96 11.75 9.15
CA GLY A 12 6.83 10.90 9.98
C GLY A 12 6.04 9.94 10.87
N PHE A 13 4.92 10.38 11.44
CA PHE A 13 4.06 9.56 12.27
C PHE A 13 3.34 8.46 11.48
N LEU A 14 2.77 8.78 10.32
CA LEU A 14 2.11 7.76 9.46
C LEU A 14 3.13 6.77 8.89
N ILE A 15 4.34 7.23 8.52
CA ILE A 15 5.44 6.37 8.09
C ILE A 15 5.90 5.45 9.23
N SER A 16 5.95 5.95 10.46
CA SER A 16 6.28 5.13 11.63
C SER A 16 5.20 4.09 11.93
N THR A 17 3.93 4.40 11.64
CA THR A 17 2.83 3.43 11.73
C THR A 17 3.04 2.25 10.78
N THR A 18 3.41 2.52 9.52
CA THR A 18 3.65 1.45 8.53
C THR A 18 4.89 0.61 8.87
N ALA A 19 5.95 1.25 9.40
CA ALA A 19 7.13 0.56 9.90
C ALA A 19 6.81 -0.34 11.11
N ALA A 20 6.00 0.14 12.06
CA ALA A 20 5.57 -0.64 13.23
C ALA A 20 4.73 -1.86 12.82
N LEU A 21 3.81 -1.71 11.87
CA LEU A 21 3.01 -2.82 11.34
C LEU A 21 3.89 -3.88 10.68
N ALA A 22 4.88 -3.48 9.88
CA ALA A 22 5.84 -4.40 9.28
C ALA A 22 6.67 -5.13 10.33
N TRP A 23 7.13 -4.42 11.37
CA TRP A 23 7.93 -5.00 12.45
C TRP A 23 7.13 -5.99 13.31
N LEU A 24 5.92 -5.64 13.73
CA LEU A 24 5.08 -6.47 14.60
C LEU A 24 4.54 -7.72 13.89
N SER A 25 4.27 -7.64 12.59
CA SER A 25 3.77 -8.77 11.79
C SER A 25 4.87 -9.70 11.28
N GLY A 26 6.13 -9.26 11.29
CA GLY A 26 7.23 -9.99 10.65
C GLY A 26 7.18 -9.95 9.11
N LEU A 27 6.34 -9.08 8.52
CA LEU A 27 6.19 -8.93 7.07
C LEU A 27 6.88 -7.64 6.59
N PRO A 28 8.18 -7.67 6.28
CA PRO A 28 8.95 -6.45 6.01
C PRO A 28 8.43 -5.67 4.79
N MET A 29 7.82 -6.36 3.83
CA MET A 29 7.29 -5.73 2.61
C MET A 29 6.00 -4.92 2.83
N LEU A 30 5.37 -4.99 4.01
CA LEU A 30 4.29 -4.06 4.36
C LEU A 30 4.79 -2.61 4.39
N PHE A 31 6.03 -2.38 4.81
CA PHE A 31 6.56 -1.02 4.89
C PHE A 31 6.70 -0.35 3.51
N PRO A 32 7.41 -0.93 2.52
CA PRO A 32 7.49 -0.35 1.17
C PRO A 32 6.14 -0.34 0.44
N SER A 33 5.21 -1.25 0.77
CA SER A 33 3.83 -1.24 0.26
C SER A 33 3.05 0.00 0.72
N LEU A 34 3.12 0.31 2.02
CA LEU A 34 2.25 1.30 2.67
C LEU A 34 2.90 2.67 2.83
N GLY A 35 4.23 2.77 2.75
CA GLY A 35 4.97 4.03 2.86
C GLY A 35 4.47 5.12 1.91
N PRO A 36 4.34 4.86 0.60
CA PRO A 36 3.78 5.84 -0.33
C PRO A 36 2.31 6.20 -0.04
N SER A 37 1.52 5.28 0.52
CA SER A 37 0.15 5.58 0.96
C SER A 37 0.14 6.54 2.15
N ALA A 38 1.00 6.30 3.14
CA ALA A 38 1.19 7.18 4.29
C ALA A 38 1.62 8.59 3.86
N PHE A 39 2.52 8.67 2.87
CA PHE A 39 2.98 9.92 2.29
C PHE A 39 1.84 10.70 1.60
N VAL A 40 1.02 10.02 0.78
CA VAL A 40 -0.15 10.63 0.13
C VAL A 40 -1.15 11.15 1.16
N LEU A 41 -1.47 10.33 2.18
CA LEU A 41 -2.38 10.69 3.26
C LEU A 41 -1.89 11.94 4.02
N ALA A 42 -0.59 12.05 4.28
CA ALA A 42 -0.03 13.18 5.02
C ALA A 42 0.03 14.49 4.21
N LEU A 43 0.34 14.40 2.91
CA LEU A 43 0.53 15.58 2.06
C LEU A 43 -0.77 16.10 1.42
N PHE A 44 -1.75 15.22 1.22
CA PHE A 44 -3.02 15.56 0.58
C PHE A 44 -4.21 15.16 1.45
N PRO A 45 -4.28 15.58 2.73
CA PRO A 45 -5.28 15.08 3.69
C PRO A 45 -6.73 15.31 3.26
N ASN A 46 -6.99 16.38 2.51
CA ASN A 46 -8.33 16.74 1.99
C ASN A 46 -8.51 16.37 0.50
N GLY A 47 -7.53 15.69 -0.10
CA GLY A 47 -7.55 15.32 -1.50
C GLY A 47 -8.33 14.03 -1.75
N GLU A 48 -8.81 13.89 -2.97
CA GLU A 48 -9.42 12.66 -3.49
C GLU A 48 -8.52 11.41 -3.33
N ALA A 49 -7.19 11.59 -3.30
CA ALA A 49 -6.22 10.52 -3.10
C ALA A 49 -6.17 9.99 -1.66
N SER A 50 -6.76 10.71 -0.70
CA SER A 50 -6.83 10.33 0.72
C SER A 50 -8.20 9.78 1.11
N ASP A 51 -9.14 9.68 0.15
CA ASP A 51 -10.41 9.04 0.37
C ASP A 51 -10.22 7.57 0.80
N ALA A 52 -10.82 7.20 1.94
CA ALA A 52 -10.64 5.89 2.55
C ALA A 52 -11.06 4.74 1.63
N ARG A 53 -12.15 4.92 0.86
CA ARG A 53 -12.63 3.90 -0.09
C ARG A 53 -11.64 3.73 -1.23
N ARG A 54 -11.04 4.81 -1.72
CA ARG A 54 -10.03 4.74 -2.79
C ARG A 54 -8.73 4.10 -2.31
N VAL A 55 -8.24 4.48 -1.12
CA VAL A 55 -7.03 3.88 -0.54
C VAL A 55 -7.22 2.39 -0.31
N ILE A 56 -8.22 1.99 0.46
CA ILE A 56 -8.48 0.58 0.79
C ILE A 56 -8.84 -0.21 -0.47
N GLY A 57 -9.74 0.33 -1.30
CA GLY A 57 -10.20 -0.32 -2.52
C GLY A 57 -9.09 -0.54 -3.54
N GLY A 58 -8.20 0.43 -3.72
CA GLY A 58 -7.03 0.29 -4.61
C GLY A 58 -6.11 -0.84 -4.16
N HIS A 59 -5.84 -0.93 -2.86
CA HIS A 59 -5.05 -2.01 -2.27
C HIS A 59 -5.71 -3.39 -2.39
N VAL A 60 -7.02 -3.47 -2.17
CA VAL A 60 -7.80 -4.72 -2.38
C VAL A 60 -7.69 -5.18 -3.84
N VAL A 61 -7.91 -4.27 -4.80
CA VAL A 61 -7.74 -4.57 -6.23
C VAL A 61 -6.31 -5.04 -6.51
N GLY A 62 -5.31 -4.36 -5.94
CA GLY A 62 -3.90 -4.70 -6.11
C GLY A 62 -3.53 -6.07 -5.58
N VAL A 63 -4.03 -6.44 -4.39
CA VAL A 63 -3.84 -7.78 -3.82
C VAL A 63 -4.47 -8.85 -4.69
N VAL A 64 -5.73 -8.66 -5.11
CA VAL A 64 -6.44 -9.63 -5.95
C VAL A 64 -5.72 -9.82 -7.29
N ALA A 65 -5.40 -8.72 -7.98
CA ALA A 65 -4.67 -8.77 -9.25
C ALA A 65 -3.29 -9.42 -9.11
N GLY A 66 -2.56 -9.09 -8.03
CA GLY A 66 -1.26 -9.66 -7.70
C GLY A 66 -1.31 -11.17 -7.48
N LEU A 67 -2.25 -11.64 -6.65
CA LEU A 67 -2.42 -13.07 -6.35
C LEU A 67 -2.80 -13.86 -7.62
N LEU A 68 -3.74 -13.32 -8.41
CA LEU A 68 -4.16 -13.95 -9.66
C LEU A 68 -3.00 -14.12 -10.64
N ALA A 69 -2.23 -13.05 -10.88
CA ALA A 69 -1.10 -13.10 -11.80
C ALA A 69 0.04 -14.00 -11.28
N TYR A 70 0.33 -13.93 -9.97
CA TYR A 70 1.35 -14.74 -9.34
C TYR A 70 1.09 -16.24 -9.51
N HIS A 71 -0.11 -16.69 -9.12
CA HIS A 71 -0.45 -18.10 -9.19
C HIS A 71 -0.59 -18.61 -10.63
N LEU A 72 -0.89 -17.73 -11.59
CA LEU A 72 -0.94 -18.07 -12.99
C LEU A 72 0.46 -18.23 -13.62
N LEU A 73 1.38 -17.32 -13.32
CA LEU A 73 2.64 -17.19 -14.09
C LEU A 73 3.88 -17.59 -13.30
N ALA A 74 3.95 -17.29 -12.01
CA ALA A 74 5.16 -17.43 -11.19
C ALA A 74 4.98 -18.27 -9.90
N PRO A 75 4.11 -19.31 -9.82
CA PRO A 75 3.94 -20.06 -8.59
C PRO A 75 5.26 -20.73 -8.16
N GLY A 76 5.62 -20.55 -6.89
CA GLY A 76 6.83 -21.13 -6.29
C GLY A 76 8.12 -20.34 -6.58
N VAL A 77 8.04 -19.25 -7.35
CA VAL A 77 9.16 -18.32 -7.58
C VAL A 77 8.96 -17.09 -6.72
N ALA A 78 10.01 -16.53 -6.12
CA ALA A 78 9.91 -15.27 -5.38
C ALA A 78 11.16 -14.43 -5.63
N MET A 79 10.98 -13.11 -5.75
CA MET A 79 12.06 -12.16 -6.00
C MET A 79 12.86 -11.83 -4.71
N THR A 80 13.33 -12.86 -4.01
CA THR A 80 14.16 -12.72 -2.80
C THR A 80 15.65 -12.54 -3.13
N ALA A 81 16.05 -12.90 -4.35
CA ALA A 81 17.35 -12.64 -4.94
C ALA A 81 17.18 -12.15 -6.39
N ALA A 82 18.23 -11.56 -6.94
CA ALA A 82 18.24 -11.19 -8.35
C ALA A 82 18.28 -12.47 -9.22
N PRO A 83 17.31 -12.69 -10.11
CA PRO A 83 17.36 -13.81 -11.04
C PRO A 83 18.45 -13.58 -12.10
N ASP A 84 19.00 -14.67 -12.64
CA ASP A 84 19.98 -14.58 -13.71
C ASP A 84 19.40 -13.85 -14.93
N PRO A 85 20.23 -13.07 -15.65
CA PRO A 85 19.81 -12.41 -16.89
C PRO A 85 19.19 -13.39 -17.88
N ALA A 86 18.04 -13.03 -18.45
CA ALA A 86 17.28 -13.84 -19.41
C ALA A 86 16.87 -15.25 -18.92
N SER A 87 16.81 -15.47 -17.61
CA SER A 87 16.29 -16.72 -17.02
C SER A 87 14.77 -16.87 -17.19
N LEU A 88 14.31 -18.11 -17.20
CA LEU A 88 12.88 -18.43 -17.23
C LEU A 88 12.16 -17.92 -15.97
N GLU A 89 12.78 -18.00 -14.79
CA GLU A 89 12.21 -17.48 -13.55
C GLU A 89 12.04 -15.96 -13.59
N GLY A 90 13.06 -15.23 -14.06
CA GLY A 90 12.98 -13.79 -14.27
C GLY A 90 11.87 -13.41 -15.26
N LEU A 91 11.71 -14.17 -16.36
CA LEU A 91 10.63 -13.96 -17.32
C LEU A 91 9.25 -14.19 -16.70
N ARG A 92 9.08 -15.24 -15.87
CA ARG A 92 7.82 -15.53 -15.17
C ARG A 92 7.44 -14.42 -14.18
N LEU A 93 8.40 -13.95 -13.38
CA LEU A 93 8.21 -12.83 -12.45
C LEU A 93 7.87 -11.54 -13.21
N ALA A 94 8.57 -11.23 -14.29
CA ALA A 94 8.30 -10.05 -15.12
C ALA A 94 6.89 -10.11 -15.74
N GLY A 95 6.50 -11.26 -16.31
CA GLY A 95 5.16 -11.48 -16.84
C GLY A 95 4.07 -11.33 -15.78
N SER A 96 4.30 -11.91 -14.59
CA SER A 96 3.41 -11.75 -13.42
C SER A 96 3.24 -10.29 -13.03
N GLY A 97 4.33 -9.53 -12.90
CA GLY A 97 4.31 -8.11 -12.55
C GLY A 97 3.57 -7.25 -13.57
N VAL A 98 3.82 -7.46 -14.87
CA VAL A 98 3.14 -6.72 -15.95
C VAL A 98 1.64 -7.02 -15.97
N LEU A 99 1.27 -8.30 -15.90
CA LEU A 99 -0.14 -8.71 -15.89
C LEU A 99 -0.86 -8.12 -14.66
N ALA A 100 -0.28 -8.29 -13.47
CA ALA A 100 -0.86 -7.82 -12.23
C ALA A 100 -1.07 -6.31 -12.24
N THR A 101 -0.04 -5.53 -12.55
CA THR A 101 -0.13 -4.06 -12.54
C THR A 101 -1.08 -3.51 -13.59
N THR A 102 -1.18 -4.16 -14.76
CA THR A 102 -2.18 -3.81 -15.78
C THR A 102 -3.60 -4.06 -15.27
N LEU A 103 -3.84 -5.22 -14.65
CA LEU A 103 -5.12 -5.55 -14.03
C LEU A 103 -5.46 -4.60 -12.87
N THR A 104 -4.47 -4.22 -12.05
CA THR A 104 -4.68 -3.26 -10.96
C THR A 104 -5.08 -1.89 -11.50
N ALA A 105 -4.35 -1.39 -12.49
CA ALA A 105 -4.67 -0.10 -13.11
C ALA A 105 -6.09 -0.11 -13.71
N GLY A 106 -6.42 -1.11 -14.52
CA GLY A 106 -7.76 -1.25 -15.10
C GLY A 106 -8.84 -1.46 -14.04
N GLY A 107 -8.57 -2.26 -13.02
CA GLY A 107 -9.48 -2.53 -11.91
C GLY A 107 -9.80 -1.26 -11.11
N MET A 108 -8.79 -0.48 -10.72
CA MET A 108 -8.99 0.79 -10.01
C MET A 108 -9.78 1.81 -10.84
N LEU A 109 -9.59 1.83 -12.16
CA LEU A 109 -10.40 2.66 -13.05
C LEU A 109 -11.86 2.19 -13.08
N ALA A 110 -12.09 0.88 -13.16
CA ALA A 110 -13.43 0.29 -13.20
C ALA A 110 -14.21 0.44 -11.88
N THR A 111 -13.52 0.43 -10.74
CA THR A 111 -14.14 0.53 -9.40
C THR A 111 -14.15 1.96 -8.84
N ASP A 112 -13.59 2.94 -9.55
CA ASP A 112 -13.32 4.29 -9.08
C ASP A 112 -12.54 4.32 -7.74
N THR A 113 -11.51 3.48 -7.65
CA THR A 113 -10.63 3.37 -6.46
C THR A 113 -9.18 3.72 -6.81
N ARG A 114 -8.98 4.78 -7.60
CA ARG A 114 -7.65 5.22 -8.03
C ARG A 114 -6.80 5.59 -6.82
N HIS A 115 -5.84 4.72 -6.51
CA HIS A 115 -4.82 4.94 -5.50
C HIS A 115 -3.48 4.43 -6.03
N PRO A 116 -2.71 5.26 -6.75
CA PRO A 116 -1.46 4.84 -7.40
C PRO A 116 -0.48 4.08 -6.49
N PRO A 117 -0.35 4.38 -5.18
CA PRO A 117 0.45 3.57 -4.26
C PRO A 117 0.11 2.07 -4.23
N ALA A 118 -1.12 1.66 -4.54
CA ALA A 118 -1.52 0.26 -4.59
C ALA A 118 -0.81 -0.55 -5.70
N CYS A 119 -0.18 0.10 -6.68
CA CYS A 119 0.69 -0.57 -7.64
C CYS A 119 1.92 -1.21 -6.94
N ALA A 120 2.43 -0.60 -5.86
CA ALA A 120 3.53 -1.20 -5.09
C ALA A 120 3.09 -2.51 -4.43
N THR A 121 1.90 -2.52 -3.82
CA THR A 121 1.26 -3.72 -3.26
C THR A 121 1.09 -4.81 -4.29
N THR A 122 0.60 -4.43 -5.47
CA THR A 122 0.44 -5.34 -6.60
C THR A 122 1.75 -6.02 -6.93
N LEU A 123 2.84 -5.25 -7.07
CA LEU A 123 4.17 -5.78 -7.38
C LEU A 123 4.70 -6.69 -6.27
N ILE A 124 4.54 -6.31 -5.01
CA ILE A 124 4.98 -7.12 -3.86
C ILE A 124 4.31 -8.50 -3.89
N VAL A 125 3.00 -8.53 -4.14
CA VAL A 125 2.24 -9.78 -4.23
C VAL A 125 2.62 -10.56 -5.50
N SER A 126 2.64 -9.90 -6.67
CA SER A 126 2.87 -10.55 -7.97
C SER A 126 4.30 -11.07 -8.15
N LEU A 127 5.27 -10.54 -7.40
CA LEU A 127 6.66 -10.95 -7.42
C LEU A 127 6.99 -12.00 -6.34
N GLY A 128 5.97 -12.55 -5.68
CA GLY A 128 6.12 -13.66 -4.76
C GLY A 128 6.53 -13.28 -3.33
N LEU A 129 6.59 -11.99 -2.99
CA LEU A 129 7.10 -11.54 -1.69
C LEU A 129 6.07 -11.63 -0.56
N LEU A 130 4.78 -11.44 -0.89
CA LEU A 130 3.62 -11.62 0.01
C LEU A 130 2.47 -12.22 -0.81
N SER A 131 2.62 -13.47 -1.21
CA SER A 131 1.84 -14.10 -2.30
C SER A 131 0.82 -15.13 -1.82
N THR A 132 0.58 -15.23 -0.51
CA THR A 132 -0.50 -16.04 0.04
C THR A 132 -1.77 -15.22 0.29
N PRO A 133 -2.97 -15.84 0.28
CA PRO A 133 -4.21 -15.14 0.62
C PRO A 133 -4.20 -14.50 2.02
N LEU A 134 -3.55 -15.15 3.00
CA LEU A 134 -3.43 -14.63 4.35
C LEU A 134 -2.56 -13.37 4.39
N GLU A 135 -1.40 -13.37 3.73
CA GLU A 135 -0.55 -12.18 3.62
C GLU A 135 -1.28 -11.05 2.89
N GLY A 136 -2.03 -11.37 1.82
CA GLY A 136 -2.90 -10.42 1.13
C GLY A 136 -3.94 -9.78 2.07
N ALA A 137 -4.60 -10.58 2.91
CA ALA A 137 -5.53 -10.07 3.91
C ALA A 137 -4.83 -9.18 4.95
N LEU A 138 -3.62 -9.57 5.41
CA LEU A 138 -2.82 -8.77 6.35
C LEU A 138 -2.40 -7.43 5.75
N ILE A 139 -2.10 -7.37 4.44
CA ILE A 139 -1.88 -6.08 3.74
C ILE A 139 -3.13 -5.21 3.86
N VAL A 140 -4.31 -5.72 3.49
CA VAL A 140 -5.57 -4.93 3.52
C VAL A 140 -5.89 -4.46 4.94
N VAL A 141 -5.71 -5.31 5.96
CA VAL A 141 -5.87 -4.92 7.36
C VAL A 141 -4.89 -3.80 7.74
N SER A 142 -3.64 -3.91 7.32
CA SER A 142 -2.62 -2.88 7.58
C SER A 142 -2.95 -1.54 6.91
N VAL A 143 -3.50 -1.57 5.69
CA VAL A 143 -4.02 -0.37 5.00
C VAL A 143 -5.16 0.25 5.79
N ALA A 144 -6.12 -0.57 6.26
CA ALA A 144 -7.25 -0.08 7.04
C ALA A 144 -6.80 0.55 8.37
N VAL A 145 -5.81 -0.05 9.05
CA VAL A 145 -5.19 0.54 10.25
C VAL A 145 -4.53 1.88 9.93
N LEU A 146 -3.74 1.96 8.85
CA LEU A 146 -3.10 3.21 8.44
C LEU A 146 -4.13 4.33 8.19
N VAL A 147 -5.22 4.02 7.47
CA VAL A 147 -6.31 4.97 7.21
C VAL A 147 -7.01 5.37 8.52
N ALA A 148 -7.26 4.43 9.42
CA ALA A 148 -7.87 4.72 10.73
C ALA A 148 -6.99 5.66 11.57
N VAL A 149 -5.68 5.41 11.60
CA VAL A 149 -4.70 6.27 12.29
C VAL A 149 -4.68 7.67 11.68
N HIS A 150 -4.65 7.79 10.35
CA HIS A 150 -4.71 9.08 9.68
C HIS A 150 -5.97 9.87 10.05
N ARG A 151 -7.15 9.23 10.03
CA ARG A 151 -8.42 9.87 10.42
C ARG A 151 -8.44 10.29 11.88
N ALA A 152 -7.90 9.46 12.78
CA ALA A 152 -7.81 9.80 14.20
C ALA A 152 -6.93 11.04 14.44
N LEU A 153 -5.83 11.19 13.70
CA LEU A 153 -4.98 12.39 13.76
C LEU A 153 -5.72 13.64 13.29
N LEU A 154 -6.46 13.55 12.17
CA LEU A 154 -7.24 14.70 11.69
C LEU A 154 -8.28 15.14 12.73
N LEU A 155 -9.02 14.20 13.31
CA LEU A 155 -9.99 14.51 14.38
C LEU A 155 -9.33 15.13 15.61
N ALA A 156 -8.14 14.66 16.01
CA ALA A 156 -7.43 15.22 17.16
C ALA A 156 -6.93 16.66 16.92
N VAL A 157 -6.60 17.00 15.67
CA VAL A 157 -6.20 18.36 15.28
C VAL A 157 -7.42 19.28 15.15
N ASP A 158 -8.52 18.81 14.58
CA ASP A 158 -9.77 19.56 14.44
C ASP A 158 -10.46 19.85 15.79
N VAL A 159 -10.22 19.01 16.80
CA VAL A 159 -10.73 19.16 18.18
C VAL A 159 -9.75 19.99 19.07
N GLY A 160 -8.68 20.56 18.50
CA GLY A 160 -7.78 21.51 19.18
C GLY A 160 -8.47 22.79 19.69
N PRO A 161 -7.98 23.42 20.77
CA PRO A 161 -8.78 23.85 21.91
C PRO A 161 -9.73 25.02 21.61
N ILE A 162 -11.02 24.80 21.86
CA ILE A 162 -11.92 25.90 22.25
C ILE A 162 -11.55 26.28 23.69
N GLY A 163 -10.61 27.20 23.84
CA GLY A 163 -10.35 27.89 25.12
C GLY A 163 -11.28 29.10 25.25
N PRO A 164 -11.82 29.40 26.46
CA PRO A 164 -12.87 30.40 26.64
C PRO A 164 -12.34 31.83 26.46
N GLU A 165 -13.24 32.71 25.99
CA GLU A 165 -13.05 34.17 25.90
C GLU A 165 -12.82 34.83 27.27
#